data_AF-A0A895YFB9-F1
#
_entry.id   AF-A0A895YFB9-F1
#
_cell.length_a   1.000
_cell.length_b   1.000
_cell.length_c   1.000
_cell.angle_alpha   90.00
_cell.angle_beta   90.00
_cell.angle_gamma   90.00
#
_symmetry.space_group_name_H-M   'P 1'
#
loop_
_entity.id
_entity.type
_entity.pdbx_description
1 polymer ?
#
loop_
_entity_poly.entity_id
_entity_poly.type
_entity_poly.pdbx_seq_one_letter_code
_entity_poly.pdbx_strand_id
1 'polypeptide(L)'
;MAQELSAAGLQSASSLATAGEPGRFLPVAEGLQQLLPGLRRGSTVAVGPGATSLLLALLAEASAAGSWAAVVGMPDLYGLAAHQAGLALDRLALVPYPGPEWPSVVAALLDGVDLVAVAPPAGVPDRLASRLAARARQRGSVLLPYGCWPGADFVLATESAEWEGISAGYGRLRCREVTVVAQGRRRGGQPRRVRVRLPDQVGRLASGQPDTAPVTALPSRTGASNGSPSSAGSPRPVLALLPGGASGAAVAASPDRTPGPAAGPPGQPQAVQAGAVPGEGRAA
;
A
#
# COMPACT_ATOMS: atom_id res chain seq x y z
N MET A 1 11.56 -1.25 -39.50
CA MET A 1 11.78 -1.77 -38.12
C MET A 1 10.51 -2.06 -37.34
N ALA A 2 9.40 -1.33 -37.52
CA ALA A 2 8.15 -1.59 -36.77
C ALA A 2 7.38 -2.88 -37.18
N GLN A 3 7.75 -3.52 -38.31
CA GLN A 3 7.01 -4.66 -38.85
C GLN A 3 7.51 -6.04 -38.41
N GLU A 4 8.72 -6.16 -37.85
CA GLU A 4 9.25 -7.47 -37.41
C GLU A 4 8.81 -7.91 -36.02
N LEU A 5 8.26 -6.99 -35.20
CA LEU A 5 7.78 -7.31 -33.84
C LEU A 5 6.39 -7.96 -33.82
N SER A 6 5.67 -8.01 -34.94
CA SER A 6 4.32 -8.60 -35.05
C SER A 6 4.34 -10.14 -35.04
N ALA A 7 5.45 -10.76 -35.44
CA ALA A 7 5.57 -12.21 -35.55
C ALA A 7 5.66 -12.95 -34.19
N ALA A 8 5.86 -12.22 -33.08
CA ALA A 8 5.99 -12.79 -31.74
C ALA A 8 4.70 -12.78 -30.91
N GLY A 9 3.56 -12.31 -31.46
CA GLY A 9 2.28 -12.27 -30.72
C GLY A 9 2.24 -11.30 -29.53
N LEU A 10 3.30 -10.51 -29.31
CA LEU A 10 3.36 -9.47 -28.29
C LEU A 10 2.66 -8.21 -28.81
N GLN A 11 1.34 -8.17 -28.62
CA GLN A 11 0.56 -6.97 -28.85
C GLN A 11 0.92 -5.93 -27.79
N SER A 12 1.23 -4.71 -28.22
CA SER A 12 1.45 -3.58 -27.30
C SER A 12 0.18 -3.31 -26.50
N ALA A 13 0.27 -3.19 -25.18
CA ALA A 13 -0.86 -2.95 -24.28
C ALA A 13 -1.75 -1.75 -24.71
N SER A 14 -1.17 -0.79 -25.43
CA SER A 14 -1.86 0.37 -26.00
C SER A 14 -2.93 0.02 -27.06
N SER A 15 -2.88 -1.14 -27.71
CA SER A 15 -3.88 -1.52 -28.73
C SER A 15 -5.15 -2.15 -28.14
N LEU A 16 -5.13 -2.54 -26.86
CA LEU A 16 -6.29 -3.11 -26.17
C LEU A 16 -7.17 -2.02 -25.53
N ALA A 17 -6.73 -0.76 -25.52
CA ALA A 17 -7.45 0.36 -24.91
C ALA A 17 -8.23 1.15 -25.98
N THR A 18 -9.32 0.58 -26.51
CA THR A 18 -10.31 1.41 -27.23
C THR A 18 -11.73 0.89 -27.03
N ALA A 19 -12.43 1.46 -26.05
CA ALA A 19 -13.87 1.78 -26.13
C ALA A 19 -14.34 2.46 -24.83
N GLY A 20 -14.95 3.64 -24.95
CA GLY A 20 -15.99 4.12 -24.04
C GLY A 20 -15.71 5.41 -23.27
N GLU A 21 -16.39 6.51 -23.64
CA GLU A 21 -16.87 7.48 -22.64
C GLU A 21 -18.26 7.03 -22.18
N PRO A 22 -18.37 6.62 -20.91
CA PRO A 22 -18.72 7.51 -19.79
C PRO A 22 -17.59 7.56 -18.74
N GLY A 23 -16.39 7.95 -19.20
CA GLY A 23 -15.10 7.51 -18.65
C GLY A 23 -14.27 8.56 -17.90
N ARG A 24 -14.90 9.52 -17.19
CA ARG A 24 -14.14 10.55 -16.44
C ARG A 24 -13.60 10.07 -15.10
N PHE A 25 -14.28 9.12 -14.47
CA PHE A 25 -13.93 8.58 -13.16
C PHE A 25 -13.84 7.06 -13.24
N LEU A 26 -12.79 6.50 -12.64
CA LEU A 26 -12.69 5.07 -12.38
C LEU A 26 -13.46 4.75 -11.09
N PRO A 27 -14.13 3.59 -11.03
CA PRO A 27 -14.92 3.21 -9.87
C PRO A 27 -14.05 2.96 -8.65
N VAL A 28 -14.64 3.14 -7.47
CA VAL A 28 -14.01 2.89 -6.16
C VAL A 28 -14.96 2.10 -5.28
N ALA A 29 -14.39 1.41 -4.30
CA ALA A 29 -15.15 0.58 -3.36
C ALA A 29 -16.25 1.42 -2.70
N GLU A 30 -17.42 0.82 -2.51
CA GLU A 30 -18.61 1.49 -1.97
C GLU A 30 -18.29 2.24 -0.65
N GLY A 31 -17.53 1.61 0.24
CA GLY A 31 -17.09 2.21 1.51
C GLY A 31 -16.23 3.47 1.37
N LEU A 32 -15.64 3.72 0.20
CA LEU A 32 -14.82 4.91 -0.09
C LEU A 32 -15.58 6.01 -0.85
N GLN A 33 -16.79 5.74 -1.35
CA GLN A 33 -17.55 6.70 -2.16
C GLN A 33 -17.93 7.98 -1.39
N GLN A 34 -18.06 7.88 -0.06
CA GLN A 34 -18.29 9.03 0.81
C GLN A 34 -17.08 9.98 0.87
N LEU A 35 -15.86 9.45 0.69
CA LEU A 35 -14.63 10.22 0.66
C LEU A 35 -14.37 10.81 -0.73
N LEU A 36 -14.50 9.99 -1.77
CA LEU A 36 -14.31 10.38 -3.16
C LEU A 36 -15.37 9.73 -4.05
N PRO A 37 -16.03 10.47 -4.97
CA PRO A 37 -17.06 9.91 -5.85
C PRO A 37 -16.51 8.91 -6.89
N GLY A 38 -15.18 8.77 -6.97
CA GLY A 38 -14.45 7.97 -7.95
C GLY A 38 -13.05 8.54 -8.17
N LEU A 39 -12.17 7.76 -8.78
CA LEU A 39 -10.82 8.23 -9.13
C LEU A 39 -10.88 8.97 -10.46
N ARG A 40 -10.74 10.31 -10.42
CA ARG A 40 -10.76 11.12 -11.64
C ARG A 40 -9.58 10.75 -12.52
N ARG A 41 -9.82 10.42 -13.80
CA ARG A 41 -8.75 10.22 -14.78
C ARG A 41 -7.82 11.44 -14.85
N GLY A 42 -6.51 11.19 -14.83
CA GLY A 42 -5.50 12.23 -14.74
C GLY A 42 -5.27 12.83 -13.35
N SER A 43 -5.90 12.32 -12.30
CA SER A 43 -5.65 12.80 -10.93
C SER A 43 -4.47 12.10 -10.27
N THR A 44 -3.96 12.72 -9.21
CA THR A 44 -2.98 12.12 -8.30
C THR A 44 -3.59 11.97 -6.91
N VAL A 45 -3.75 10.73 -6.45
CA VAL A 45 -4.30 10.41 -5.12
C VAL A 45 -3.24 9.70 -4.31
N ALA A 46 -2.64 10.39 -3.35
CA ALA A 46 -1.64 9.81 -2.47
C ALA A 46 -2.30 8.95 -1.40
N VAL A 47 -1.73 7.78 -1.13
CA VAL A 47 -2.13 6.86 -0.07
C VAL A 47 -1.04 6.88 1.00
N GLY A 48 -1.41 7.16 2.23
CA GLY A 48 -0.48 7.23 3.36
C GLY A 48 0.22 5.91 3.64
N PRO A 49 1.34 5.95 4.38
CA PRO A 49 2.08 4.75 4.75
C PRO A 49 1.23 3.81 5.60
N GLY A 50 1.48 2.49 5.51
CA GLY A 50 0.75 1.46 6.27
C GLY A 50 -0.65 1.15 5.73
N ALA A 51 -1.13 1.86 4.71
CA ALA A 51 -2.46 1.70 4.13
C ALA A 51 -2.47 0.84 2.85
N THR A 52 -1.69 -0.25 2.81
CA THR A 52 -1.58 -1.11 1.61
C THR A 52 -2.93 -1.72 1.23
N SER A 53 -3.75 -2.13 2.20
CA SER A 53 -5.10 -2.63 1.92
C SER A 53 -6.02 -1.56 1.32
N LEU A 54 -5.82 -0.28 1.66
CA LEU A 54 -6.54 0.83 1.06
C LEU A 54 -6.10 1.04 -0.40
N LEU A 55 -4.80 0.99 -0.67
CA LEU A 55 -4.27 1.03 -2.02
C LEU A 55 -4.84 -0.10 -2.88
N LEU A 56 -4.84 -1.33 -2.36
CA LEU A 56 -5.42 -2.49 -3.04
C LEU A 56 -6.91 -2.31 -3.31
N ALA A 57 -7.68 -1.78 -2.35
CA ALA A 57 -9.11 -1.50 -2.55
C ALA A 57 -9.37 -0.45 -3.64
N LEU A 58 -8.51 0.55 -3.79
CA LEU A 58 -8.60 1.55 -4.87
C LEU A 58 -8.31 0.93 -6.24
N LEU A 59 -7.35 0.00 -6.31
CA LEU A 59 -7.00 -0.69 -7.55
C LEU A 59 -8.04 -1.75 -7.93
N ALA A 60 -8.60 -2.45 -6.94
CA ALA A 60 -9.46 -3.61 -7.12
C ALA A 60 -10.71 -3.30 -7.95
N GLU A 61 -11.50 -2.29 -7.56
CA GLU A 61 -12.76 -1.98 -8.25
C GLU A 61 -12.54 -1.51 -9.68
N ALA A 62 -11.55 -0.66 -9.91
CA ALA A 62 -11.23 -0.20 -11.26
C ALA A 62 -10.72 -1.35 -12.14
N SER A 63 -9.90 -2.24 -11.59
CA SER A 63 -9.39 -3.42 -12.29
C SER A 63 -10.51 -4.43 -12.60
N ALA A 64 -11.43 -4.65 -11.67
CA ALA A 64 -12.63 -5.46 -11.87
C ALA A 64 -13.56 -4.87 -12.93
N ALA A 65 -13.61 -3.54 -13.06
CA ALA A 65 -14.31 -2.84 -14.14
C ALA A 65 -13.55 -2.85 -15.49
N GLY A 66 -12.42 -3.56 -15.58
CA GLY A 66 -11.67 -3.81 -16.81
C GLY A 66 -10.42 -2.94 -17.01
N SER A 67 -10.12 -2.03 -16.09
CA SER A 67 -8.93 -1.16 -16.19
C SER A 67 -7.62 -1.91 -15.92
N TRP A 68 -6.55 -1.48 -16.58
CA TRP A 68 -5.21 -1.99 -16.29
C TRP A 68 -4.58 -1.23 -15.12
N ALA A 69 -4.01 -1.98 -14.18
CA ALA A 69 -3.30 -1.44 -13.03
C ALA A 69 -1.82 -1.82 -13.08
N ALA A 70 -0.95 -0.89 -12.68
CA ALA A 70 0.46 -1.17 -12.44
C ALA A 70 0.85 -0.83 -11.01
N VAL A 71 1.69 -1.66 -10.39
CA VAL A 71 2.29 -1.40 -9.08
C VAL A 71 3.81 -1.40 -9.22
N VAL A 72 4.44 -0.32 -8.74
CA VAL A 72 5.87 -0.08 -8.88
C VAL A 72 6.50 0.15 -7.51
N GLY A 73 7.60 -0.54 -7.21
CA GLY A 73 8.40 -0.30 -6.00
C GLY A 73 7.82 -0.91 -4.72
N MET A 74 6.89 -1.86 -4.80
CA MET A 74 6.31 -2.55 -3.63
C MET A 74 6.73 -4.02 -3.62
N PRO A 75 7.95 -4.36 -3.14
CA PRO A 75 8.45 -5.73 -3.14
C PRO A 75 7.69 -6.68 -2.22
N ASP A 76 7.11 -6.16 -1.14
CA ASP A 76 6.34 -6.94 -0.17
C ASP A 76 4.86 -7.10 -0.57
N LEU A 77 4.48 -6.74 -1.80
CA LEU A 77 3.12 -6.92 -2.28
C LEU A 77 2.90 -8.37 -2.74
N TYR A 78 2.09 -9.11 -1.97
CA TYR A 78 1.75 -10.49 -2.25
C TYR A 78 0.55 -10.60 -3.20
N GLY A 79 0.73 -11.28 -4.34
CA GLY A 79 -0.33 -11.43 -5.36
C GLY A 79 -1.61 -12.09 -4.84
N LEU A 80 -1.50 -13.11 -3.97
CA LEU A 80 -2.66 -13.75 -3.35
C LEU A 80 -3.47 -12.78 -2.48
N ALA A 81 -2.78 -11.93 -1.70
CA ALA A 81 -3.45 -10.91 -0.88
C ALA A 81 -4.14 -9.86 -1.75
N ALA A 82 -3.51 -9.49 -2.87
CA ALA A 82 -4.10 -8.57 -3.84
C ALA A 82 -5.36 -9.17 -4.50
N HIS A 83 -5.31 -10.45 -4.89
CA HIS A 83 -6.47 -11.18 -5.42
C HIS A 83 -7.62 -11.27 -4.41
N GLN A 84 -7.32 -11.57 -3.14
CA GLN A 84 -8.32 -11.57 -2.05
C GLN A 84 -8.96 -10.18 -1.86
N ALA A 85 -8.18 -9.11 -2.04
CA ALA A 85 -8.69 -7.74 -2.03
C ALA A 85 -9.57 -7.39 -3.26
N GLY A 86 -9.70 -8.30 -4.23
CA GLY A 86 -10.51 -8.13 -5.44
C GLY A 86 -9.74 -7.59 -6.65
N LEU A 87 -8.39 -7.54 -6.59
CA LEU A 87 -7.58 -7.12 -7.72
C LEU A 87 -7.55 -8.18 -8.82
N ALA A 88 -7.89 -7.80 -10.05
CA ALA A 88 -7.82 -8.71 -11.20
C ALA A 88 -6.36 -8.88 -11.63
N LEU A 89 -5.75 -9.99 -11.21
CA LEU A 89 -4.31 -10.24 -11.43
C LEU A 89 -3.95 -10.38 -12.91
N ASP A 90 -4.89 -10.78 -13.77
CA ASP A 90 -4.77 -10.81 -15.22
C ASP A 90 -4.62 -9.41 -15.85
N ARG A 91 -4.90 -8.35 -15.08
CA ARG A 91 -4.81 -6.94 -15.48
C ARG A 91 -3.83 -6.14 -14.61
N LEU A 92 -2.91 -6.83 -13.94
CA LEU A 92 -1.91 -6.23 -13.07
C LEU A 92 -0.50 -6.37 -13.67
N ALA A 93 0.17 -5.24 -13.87
CA ALA A 93 1.61 -5.19 -14.08
C ALA A 93 2.33 -4.92 -12.75
N LEU A 94 3.22 -5.82 -12.33
CA LEU A 94 3.98 -5.66 -11.09
C LEU A 94 5.46 -5.44 -11.40
N VAL A 95 6.02 -4.33 -10.90
CA VAL A 95 7.45 -4.00 -10.97
C VAL A 95 7.99 -3.82 -9.54
N PRO A 96 8.40 -4.91 -8.86
CA PRO A 96 8.84 -4.86 -7.46
C PRO A 96 10.07 -3.98 -7.23
N TYR A 97 11.03 -4.04 -8.14
CA TYR A 97 12.34 -3.38 -8.03
C TYR A 97 12.62 -2.52 -9.27
N PRO A 98 12.08 -1.29 -9.35
CA PRO A 98 12.26 -0.43 -10.51
C PRO A 98 13.66 0.20 -10.64
N GLY A 99 14.51 0.06 -9.61
CA GLY A 99 15.86 0.62 -9.60
C GLY A 99 15.90 2.15 -9.58
N PRO A 100 17.05 2.77 -9.89
CA PRO A 100 17.21 4.22 -9.90
C PRO A 100 16.38 4.92 -11.00
N GLU A 101 16.11 4.22 -12.10
CA GLU A 101 15.32 4.70 -13.24
C GLU A 101 13.80 4.57 -13.04
N TRP A 102 13.34 4.38 -11.80
CA TRP A 102 11.92 4.30 -11.47
C TRP A 102 11.05 5.42 -12.07
N PRO A 103 11.49 6.70 -12.22
CA PRO A 103 10.62 7.70 -12.80
C PRO A 103 10.36 7.47 -14.29
N SER A 104 11.34 6.89 -15.00
CA SER A 104 11.22 6.50 -16.40
C SER A 104 10.26 5.32 -16.55
N VAL A 105 10.34 4.34 -15.65
CA VAL A 105 9.41 3.20 -15.57
C VAL A 105 7.97 3.68 -15.33
N VAL A 106 7.76 4.54 -14.33
CA VAL A 106 6.45 5.10 -14.02
C VAL A 106 5.92 5.93 -15.18
N ALA A 107 6.76 6.76 -15.82
CA ALA A 107 6.35 7.54 -16.97
C ALA A 107 5.90 6.67 -18.16
N ALA A 108 6.59 5.56 -18.42
CA ALA A 108 6.22 4.60 -19.46
C ALA A 108 4.89 3.90 -19.13
N LEU A 109 4.68 3.50 -17.87
CA LEU A 109 3.43 2.89 -17.43
C LEU A 109 2.25 3.88 -17.54
N LEU A 110 2.44 5.13 -17.14
CA LEU A 110 1.42 6.18 -17.26
C LEU A 110 0.97 6.42 -18.72
N ASP A 111 1.78 6.05 -19.71
CA ASP A 111 1.39 6.15 -21.12
C ASP A 111 0.52 4.98 -21.60
N GLY A 112 0.50 3.85 -20.88
CA GLY A 112 -0.12 2.60 -21.33
C GLY A 112 -1.15 1.97 -20.40
N VAL A 113 -1.26 2.40 -19.15
CA VAL A 113 -2.24 1.85 -18.18
C VAL A 113 -3.10 2.92 -17.53
N ASP A 114 -4.28 2.52 -17.05
CA ASP A 114 -5.26 3.41 -16.42
C ASP A 114 -4.85 3.86 -15.02
N LEU A 115 -4.16 3.00 -14.27
CA LEU A 115 -3.79 3.22 -12.86
C LEU A 115 -2.33 2.85 -12.64
N VAL A 116 -1.57 3.74 -12.02
CA VAL A 116 -0.17 3.47 -11.63
C VAL A 116 0.01 3.77 -10.15
N ALA A 117 0.12 2.71 -9.36
CA ALA A 117 0.57 2.77 -7.99
C ALA A 117 2.10 2.78 -7.93
N VAL A 118 2.67 3.72 -7.18
CA VAL A 118 4.13 3.83 -7.03
C VAL A 118 4.48 4.04 -5.57
N ALA A 119 5.36 3.19 -5.03
CA ALA A 119 6.05 3.45 -3.77
C ALA A 119 7.43 4.02 -4.12
N PRO A 120 7.59 5.36 -4.18
CA PRO A 120 8.87 5.96 -4.52
C PRO A 120 9.87 5.80 -3.37
N PRO A 121 11.18 5.85 -3.67
CA PRO A 121 12.18 6.05 -2.63
C PRO A 121 11.93 7.36 -1.89
N ALA A 122 12.37 7.44 -0.63
CA ALA A 122 12.13 8.60 0.22
C ALA A 122 12.59 9.92 -0.43
N GLY A 123 11.73 10.95 -0.37
CA GLY A 123 12.08 12.30 -0.82
C GLY A 123 11.94 12.54 -2.32
N VAL A 124 10.72 12.47 -2.86
CA VAL A 124 10.44 12.82 -4.26
C VAL A 124 10.54 14.35 -4.45
N PRO A 125 11.38 14.86 -5.35
CA PRO A 125 11.46 16.30 -5.63
C PRO A 125 10.16 16.83 -6.27
N ASP A 126 9.73 18.03 -5.89
CA ASP A 126 8.51 18.68 -6.41
C ASP A 126 8.46 18.76 -7.94
N ARG A 127 9.60 19.00 -8.58
CA ARG A 127 9.72 19.05 -10.06
C ARG A 127 9.39 17.69 -10.67
N LEU A 128 9.88 16.61 -10.07
CA LEU A 128 9.63 15.25 -10.54
C LEU A 128 8.18 14.85 -10.32
N ALA A 129 7.65 15.11 -9.10
CA ALA A 129 6.25 14.87 -8.77
C ALA A 129 5.31 15.61 -9.73
N SER A 130 5.59 16.89 -9.99
CA SER A 130 4.83 17.72 -10.92
C SER A 130 4.87 17.21 -12.36
N ARG A 131 6.04 16.74 -12.82
CA ARG A 131 6.22 16.16 -14.16
C ARG A 131 5.41 14.88 -14.32
N LEU A 132 5.44 13.97 -13.35
CA LEU A 132 4.68 12.72 -13.38
C LEU A 132 3.17 12.98 -13.28
N ALA A 133 2.74 13.90 -12.41
CA ALA A 133 1.34 14.31 -12.32
C ALA A 133 0.85 14.98 -13.63
N ALA A 134 1.70 15.77 -14.29
CA ALA A 134 1.37 16.35 -15.60
C ALA A 134 1.23 15.27 -16.68
N ARG A 135 2.10 14.26 -16.68
CA ARG A 135 2.01 13.13 -17.61
C ARG A 135 0.75 12.29 -17.37
N ALA A 136 0.42 12.00 -16.11
CA ALA A 136 -0.83 11.34 -15.73
C ALA A 136 -2.05 12.10 -16.27
N ARG A 137 -2.08 13.44 -16.12
CA ARG A 137 -3.13 14.30 -16.71
C ARG A 137 -3.21 14.22 -18.23
N GLN A 138 -2.07 14.25 -18.92
CA GLN A 138 -2.01 14.19 -20.39
C GLN A 138 -2.50 12.85 -20.94
N ARG A 139 -2.26 11.75 -20.22
CA ARG A 139 -2.63 10.39 -20.64
C ARG A 139 -3.97 9.92 -20.08
N GLY A 140 -4.57 10.67 -19.17
CA GLY A 140 -5.78 10.25 -18.45
C GLY A 140 -5.56 9.12 -17.44
N SER A 141 -4.30 8.78 -17.14
CA SER A 141 -3.94 7.77 -16.14
C SER A 141 -4.05 8.35 -14.73
N VAL A 142 -4.38 7.52 -13.74
CA VAL A 142 -4.46 7.91 -12.33
C VAL A 142 -3.18 7.49 -11.63
N LEU A 143 -2.49 8.47 -11.05
CA LEU A 143 -1.28 8.23 -10.27
C LEU A 143 -1.65 8.01 -8.80
N LEU A 144 -1.21 6.88 -8.23
CA LEU A 144 -1.47 6.49 -6.85
C LEU A 144 -0.15 6.34 -6.06
N PRO A 145 0.48 7.45 -5.63
CA PRO A 145 1.67 7.38 -4.79
C PRO A 145 1.37 6.74 -3.44
N TYR A 146 2.17 5.77 -3.03
CA TYR A 146 2.15 5.19 -1.70
C TYR A 146 3.22 5.86 -0.83
N GLY A 147 2.79 6.77 0.03
CA GLY A 147 3.64 7.62 0.86
C GLY A 147 3.37 9.11 0.66
N CYS A 148 4.34 9.94 1.06
CA CYS A 148 4.23 11.39 0.87
C CYS A 148 4.43 11.76 -0.61
N TRP A 149 3.54 12.60 -1.13
CA TRP A 149 3.64 13.06 -2.51
C TRP A 149 3.36 14.57 -2.62
N PRO A 150 4.32 15.38 -3.09
CA PRO A 150 4.11 16.79 -3.29
C PRO A 150 3.03 17.07 -4.33
N GLY A 151 2.06 17.92 -3.98
CA GLY A 151 1.04 18.39 -4.91
C GLY A 151 -0.02 17.37 -5.30
N ALA A 152 -0.22 16.31 -4.51
CA ALA A 152 -1.34 15.39 -4.69
C ALA A 152 -2.70 16.14 -4.65
N ASP A 153 -3.66 15.68 -5.45
CA ASP A 153 -5.02 16.26 -5.48
C ASP A 153 -5.81 15.86 -4.22
N PHE A 154 -5.61 14.61 -3.79
CA PHE A 154 -6.12 14.04 -2.55
C PHE A 154 -5.04 13.24 -1.83
N VAL A 155 -5.09 13.26 -0.51
CA VAL A 155 -4.31 12.38 0.36
C VAL A 155 -5.29 11.55 1.17
N LEU A 156 -5.17 10.24 1.06
CA LEU A 156 -5.92 9.26 1.83
C LEU A 156 -5.01 8.68 2.91
N ALA A 157 -5.43 8.76 4.16
CA ALA A 157 -4.66 8.24 5.29
C ALA A 157 -5.55 7.43 6.23
N THR A 158 -4.94 6.47 6.93
CA THR A 158 -5.57 5.76 8.04
C THR A 158 -5.30 6.53 9.33
N GLU A 159 -6.37 6.97 10.01
CA GLU A 159 -6.27 7.70 11.28
C GLU A 159 -6.32 6.77 12.50
N SER A 160 -7.20 5.78 12.48
CA SER A 160 -7.30 4.75 13.51
C SER A 160 -7.60 3.40 12.91
N ALA A 161 -7.19 2.34 13.61
CA ALA A 161 -7.49 0.96 13.28
C ALA A 161 -7.79 0.18 14.56
N GLU A 162 -8.97 -0.40 14.64
CA GLU A 162 -9.41 -1.26 15.73
C GLU A 162 -9.51 -2.69 15.21
N TRP A 163 -8.90 -3.64 15.91
CA TRP A 163 -8.81 -5.02 15.45
C TRP A 163 -9.80 -5.92 16.19
N GLU A 164 -10.46 -6.80 15.44
CA GLU A 164 -11.34 -7.84 15.97
C GLU A 164 -10.71 -9.24 15.77
N GLY A 165 -11.12 -10.20 16.60
CA GLY A 165 -10.74 -11.62 16.48
C GLY A 165 -9.70 -12.11 17.50
N ILE A 166 -9.20 -11.21 18.34
CA ILE A 166 -8.45 -11.56 19.54
C ILE A 166 -9.45 -11.60 20.71
N SER A 167 -9.58 -12.76 21.35
CA SER A 167 -10.41 -12.94 22.56
C SER A 167 -9.59 -12.51 23.78
N ALA A 168 -9.61 -13.27 24.89
CA ALA A 168 -8.84 -12.96 26.11
C ALA A 168 -7.31 -13.17 25.94
N GLY A 169 -6.69 -12.56 24.92
CA GLY A 169 -5.27 -12.64 24.61
C GLY A 169 -4.85 -13.76 23.65
N TYR A 170 -5.80 -14.55 23.15
CA TYR A 170 -5.57 -15.62 22.16
C TYR A 170 -6.56 -15.51 20.99
N GLY A 171 -6.15 -16.00 19.81
CA GLY A 171 -6.95 -15.94 18.58
C GLY A 171 -6.15 -15.47 17.37
N ARG A 172 -6.85 -15.10 16.30
CA ARG A 172 -6.27 -14.53 15.08
C ARG A 172 -7.03 -13.26 14.73
N LEU A 173 -6.31 -12.22 14.34
CA LEU A 173 -6.89 -11.02 13.74
C LEU A 173 -7.77 -11.40 12.54
N ARG A 174 -9.07 -11.11 12.63
CA ARG A 174 -10.05 -11.46 11.59
C ARG A 174 -10.35 -10.29 10.69
N CYS A 175 -10.66 -9.15 11.28
CA CYS A 175 -10.92 -7.91 10.59
C CYS A 175 -10.39 -6.73 11.43
N ARG A 176 -10.26 -5.60 10.78
CA ARG A 176 -10.10 -4.31 11.44
C ARG A 176 -11.14 -3.34 10.93
N GLU A 177 -11.65 -2.54 11.85
CA GLU A 177 -12.37 -1.34 11.53
C GLU A 177 -11.39 -0.18 11.43
N VAL A 178 -11.41 0.54 10.33
CA VAL A 178 -10.41 1.56 9.98
C VAL A 178 -11.10 2.87 9.69
N THR A 179 -10.67 3.94 10.36
CA THR A 179 -11.09 5.30 9.99
C THR A 179 -10.15 5.81 8.90
N VAL A 180 -10.68 5.98 7.69
CA VAL A 180 -9.96 6.55 6.56
C VAL A 180 -10.34 8.02 6.44
N VAL A 181 -9.32 8.86 6.30
CA VAL A 181 -9.46 10.31 6.14
C VAL A 181 -9.01 10.70 4.74
N ALA A 182 -9.83 11.48 4.06
CA ALA A 182 -9.48 12.13 2.81
C ALA A 182 -9.24 13.62 3.03
N GLN A 183 -8.06 14.09 2.62
CA GLN A 183 -7.68 15.49 2.62
C GLN A 183 -7.47 15.95 1.18
N GLY A 184 -8.29 16.89 0.72
CA GLY A 184 -8.16 17.47 -0.61
C GLY A 184 -7.18 18.65 -0.63
N ARG A 185 -6.64 18.97 -1.81
CA ARG A 185 -5.72 20.10 -2.02
C ARG A 185 -6.32 21.48 -1.71
N ARG A 186 -7.65 21.62 -1.68
CA ARG A 186 -8.31 22.90 -1.38
C ARG A 186 -8.08 23.26 0.09
N ARG A 187 -7.17 24.23 0.33
CA ARG A 187 -6.97 24.88 1.63
C ARG A 187 -8.34 25.37 2.14
N GLY A 188 -8.82 24.79 3.22
CA GLY A 188 -10.13 25.10 3.83
C GLY A 188 -11.23 24.05 3.62
N GLY A 189 -10.98 22.97 2.87
CA GLY A 189 -11.89 21.82 2.84
C GLY A 189 -11.81 21.02 4.13
N GLN A 190 -12.94 20.85 4.82
CA GLN A 190 -13.01 19.98 6.00
C GLN A 190 -12.56 18.56 5.61
N PRO A 191 -11.63 17.94 6.37
CA PRO A 191 -11.27 16.54 6.15
C PRO A 191 -12.51 15.67 6.18
N ARG A 192 -12.67 14.79 5.19
CA ARG A 192 -13.76 13.82 5.17
C ARG A 192 -13.28 12.53 5.82
N ARG A 193 -14.11 11.94 6.66
CA ARG A 193 -13.81 10.69 7.35
C ARG A 193 -14.87 9.67 7.00
N VAL A 194 -14.44 8.41 6.81
CA VAL A 194 -15.35 7.28 6.69
C VAL A 194 -14.75 6.11 7.47
N ARG A 195 -15.62 5.31 8.06
CA ARG A 195 -15.23 4.08 8.72
C ARG A 195 -15.47 2.90 7.78
N VAL A 196 -14.45 2.06 7.62
CA VAL A 196 -14.48 0.91 6.70
C VAL A 196 -13.94 -0.33 7.40
N ARG A 197 -14.46 -1.49 7.02
CA ARG A 197 -13.99 -2.77 7.54
C ARG A 197 -13.05 -3.43 6.52
N LEU A 198 -11.92 -3.93 7.01
CA LEU A 198 -10.83 -4.52 6.23
C LEU A 198 -10.21 -5.72 6.95
N PRO A 199 -10.05 -6.89 6.31
CA PRO A 199 -10.89 -7.36 5.21
C PRO A 199 -12.33 -7.59 5.69
N ASP A 200 -13.27 -7.58 4.75
CA ASP A 200 -14.58 -8.20 4.91
C ASP A 200 -14.47 -9.74 4.88
N GLN A 201 -15.61 -10.44 4.84
CA GLN A 201 -15.61 -11.91 4.83
C GLN A 201 -14.95 -12.52 3.59
N VAL A 202 -14.76 -11.76 2.52
CA VAL A 202 -14.20 -12.20 1.23
C VAL A 202 -12.80 -11.63 0.98
N GLY A 203 -12.27 -10.77 1.86
CA GLY A 203 -10.95 -10.15 1.70
C GLY A 203 -10.96 -8.69 1.26
N ARG A 204 -12.14 -8.10 1.02
CA ARG A 204 -12.32 -6.77 0.41
C ARG A 204 -12.58 -5.67 1.43
N LEU A 205 -12.66 -4.44 0.94
CA LEU A 205 -13.07 -3.27 1.73
C LEU A 205 -14.59 -3.17 1.72
N ALA A 206 -15.21 -3.28 2.90
CA ALA A 206 -16.64 -3.04 3.08
C ALA A 206 -16.87 -1.72 3.84
N SER A 207 -18.04 -1.10 3.61
CA SER A 207 -18.50 -0.01 4.47
C SER A 207 -18.58 -0.50 5.92
N GLY A 208 -18.05 0.30 6.85
CA GLY A 208 -18.26 0.07 8.27
C GLY A 208 -19.71 0.40 8.63
N GLN A 209 -20.24 -0.23 9.68
CA GLN A 209 -21.52 0.20 10.24
C GLN A 209 -21.33 1.64 10.77
N PRO A 210 -22.22 2.60 10.44
CA PRO A 210 -22.12 3.92 11.04
C PRO A 210 -22.22 3.77 12.55
N ASP A 211 -21.22 4.27 13.25
CA ASP A 211 -21.25 4.37 14.71
C ASP A 211 -22.44 5.25 15.09
N THR A 212 -23.54 4.61 15.46
CA THR A 212 -24.73 5.27 16.03
C THR A 212 -24.62 5.22 17.54
N ALA A 213 -23.43 5.47 18.09
CA ALA A 213 -23.29 5.91 19.46
C ALA A 213 -23.07 7.43 19.43
N PRO A 214 -23.94 8.25 20.07
CA PRO A 214 -23.55 9.62 20.36
C PRO A 214 -22.26 9.55 21.17
N VAL A 215 -21.22 10.22 20.68
CA VAL A 215 -20.01 10.50 21.44
C VAL A 215 -20.46 11.17 22.72
N THR A 216 -20.50 10.40 23.80
CA THR A 216 -20.62 10.96 25.14
C THR A 216 -19.30 11.66 25.37
N ALA A 217 -19.31 12.98 25.30
CA ALA A 217 -18.20 13.79 25.77
C ALA A 217 -17.89 13.31 27.20
N LEU A 218 -16.66 12.82 27.41
CA LEU A 218 -16.14 12.60 28.74
C LEU A 218 -16.42 13.87 29.54
N PRO A 219 -17.08 13.80 30.71
CA PRO A 219 -17.34 14.99 31.50
C PRO A 219 -15.99 15.62 31.84
N SER A 220 -15.75 16.79 31.28
CA SER A 220 -14.75 17.71 31.80
C SER A 220 -15.08 17.89 33.27
N ARG A 221 -14.16 17.45 34.15
CA ARG A 221 -14.23 17.75 35.57
C ARG A 221 -14.12 19.26 35.73
N THR A 222 -15.25 19.95 35.64
CA THR A 222 -15.41 21.32 36.10
C THR A 222 -15.43 21.26 37.62
N GLY A 223 -14.25 21.35 38.23
CA GLY A 223 -14.13 21.55 39.67
C GLY A 223 -14.49 22.99 40.02
N ALA A 224 -15.68 23.20 40.54
CA ALA A 224 -16.05 24.43 41.24
C ALA A 224 -16.00 24.20 42.76
N SER A 225 -14.95 24.76 43.36
CA SER A 225 -14.90 25.53 44.61
C SER A 225 -15.85 25.18 45.78
N ASN A 226 -15.30 24.75 46.93
CA ASN A 226 -15.02 25.66 48.06
C ASN A 226 -14.52 24.90 49.30
N GLY A 227 -13.40 25.36 49.86
CA GLY A 227 -12.90 24.93 51.18
C GLY A 227 -11.39 25.12 51.32
N SER A 228 -10.95 26.34 51.61
CA SER A 228 -9.60 26.67 52.09
C SER A 228 -9.69 27.09 53.58
N PRO A 229 -8.59 27.26 54.35
CA PRO A 229 -7.17 27.19 53.98
C PRO A 229 -6.25 26.40 54.97
N SER A 230 -5.01 26.14 54.54
CA SER A 230 -3.76 26.55 55.23
C SER A 230 -2.61 25.52 55.14
N SER A 231 -1.62 25.79 54.27
CA SER A 231 -0.27 26.26 54.66
C SER A 231 0.82 25.89 53.65
N ALA A 232 1.55 26.94 53.26
CA ALA A 232 2.97 27.04 52.90
C ALA A 232 3.66 25.96 52.03
N GLY A 233 4.04 26.38 50.82
CA GLY A 233 5.10 25.74 50.02
C GLY A 233 5.22 26.35 48.62
N SER A 234 6.12 27.33 48.45
CA SER A 234 6.40 28.01 47.17
C SER A 234 7.04 27.10 46.10
N PRO A 235 6.94 27.44 44.80
CA PRO A 235 6.98 26.50 43.69
C PRO A 235 8.35 26.39 43.00
N ARG A 236 8.59 25.27 42.31
CA ARG A 236 9.58 25.14 41.22
C ARG A 236 8.86 24.82 39.90
N PRO A 237 9.19 25.46 38.78
CA PRO A 237 8.48 25.27 37.52
C PRO A 237 8.88 23.95 36.84
N VAL A 238 7.90 23.14 36.43
CA VAL A 238 8.11 22.00 35.54
C VAL A 238 7.80 22.43 34.10
N LEU A 239 8.75 22.15 33.21
CA LEU A 239 8.71 22.43 31.79
C LEU A 239 7.59 21.60 31.13
N ALA A 240 6.66 22.27 30.44
CA ALA A 240 5.62 21.62 29.66
C ALA A 240 6.24 20.98 28.40
N LEU A 241 6.28 19.63 28.35
CA LEU A 241 6.55 18.88 27.14
C LEU A 241 5.23 18.52 26.43
N LEU A 242 5.14 18.95 25.17
CA LEU A 242 4.14 18.54 24.18
C LEU A 242 4.20 17.03 23.93
N PRO A 243 3.07 16.32 23.74
CA PRO A 243 3.13 14.95 23.23
C PRO A 243 3.33 14.97 21.70
N GLY A 244 4.57 14.73 21.28
CA GLY A 244 4.92 14.26 19.95
C GLY A 244 4.66 12.75 19.84
N GLY A 245 4.22 12.32 18.66
CA GLY A 245 3.78 10.96 18.40
C GLY A 245 4.89 9.91 18.41
N ALA A 246 4.49 8.68 18.69
CA ALA A 246 5.18 7.46 18.29
C ALA A 246 4.15 6.31 18.25
N SER A 247 3.56 6.09 17.07
CA SER A 247 2.96 4.80 16.74
C SER A 247 4.06 3.96 16.10
N GLY A 248 4.58 3.01 16.86
CA GLY A 248 5.69 2.16 16.48
C GLY A 248 5.79 0.99 17.45
N ALA A 249 4.79 0.11 17.45
CA ALA A 249 4.90 -1.18 18.10
C ALA A 249 5.78 -2.09 17.22
N ALA A 250 7.09 -2.00 17.44
CA ALA A 250 8.04 -3.02 17.06
C ALA A 250 7.77 -4.27 17.92
N VAL A 251 7.43 -5.39 17.27
CA VAL A 251 7.47 -6.71 17.92
C VAL A 251 8.93 -7.07 18.10
N ALA A 252 9.43 -6.92 19.32
CA ALA A 252 10.72 -7.43 19.74
C ALA A 252 10.64 -8.97 19.82
N ALA A 253 11.40 -9.64 18.96
CA ALA A 253 11.78 -11.03 19.16
C ALA A 253 12.88 -11.06 20.22
N SER A 254 12.60 -11.63 21.40
CA SER A 254 13.65 -11.94 22.39
C SER A 254 14.43 -13.19 21.97
N PRO A 255 15.76 -13.20 22.18
CA PRO A 255 16.62 -14.33 21.86
C PRO A 255 16.72 -15.26 23.07
N ASP A 256 16.20 -16.48 22.97
CA ASP A 256 16.73 -17.58 23.77
C ASP A 256 16.47 -18.92 23.06
N ARG A 257 17.49 -19.39 22.35
CA ARG A 257 17.65 -20.81 22.00
C ARG A 257 19.10 -21.07 21.65
N THR A 258 19.83 -21.57 22.64
CA THR A 258 21.15 -22.17 22.51
C THR A 258 21.06 -23.38 21.55
N PRO A 259 21.86 -23.46 20.48
CA PRO A 259 22.01 -24.71 19.72
C PRO A 259 23.12 -25.57 20.34
N GLY A 260 22.80 -26.81 20.70
CA GLY A 260 23.78 -27.85 21.01
C GLY A 260 24.56 -28.31 19.76
N PRO A 261 25.69 -29.04 19.94
CA PRO A 261 26.72 -29.17 18.92
C PRO A 261 26.31 -30.04 17.72
N ALA A 262 26.84 -29.64 16.57
CA ALA A 262 26.61 -30.18 15.24
C ALA A 262 26.96 -31.66 15.10
N ALA A 263 26.01 -32.44 14.58
CA ALA A 263 26.27 -33.73 13.97
C ALA A 263 27.16 -33.54 12.73
N GLY A 264 28.21 -34.34 12.64
CA GLY A 264 29.22 -34.29 11.58
C GLY A 264 28.68 -34.59 10.18
N PRO A 265 29.45 -34.26 9.13
CA PRO A 265 29.02 -34.39 7.75
C PRO A 265 28.88 -35.86 7.32
N PRO A 266 27.83 -36.23 6.57
CA PRO A 266 27.77 -37.54 5.93
C PRO A 266 28.84 -37.65 4.84
N GLY A 267 29.49 -38.83 4.81
CA GLY A 267 30.65 -39.13 3.99
C GLY A 267 30.45 -38.99 2.49
N GLN A 268 31.54 -38.62 1.83
CA GLN A 268 31.69 -38.65 0.38
C GLN A 268 31.51 -40.08 -0.16
N PRO A 269 30.78 -40.30 -1.25
CA PRO A 269 30.84 -41.56 -1.98
C PRO A 269 32.19 -41.67 -2.70
N GLN A 270 32.92 -42.75 -2.39
CA GLN A 270 34.16 -43.14 -3.07
C GLN A 270 33.88 -43.38 -4.56
N ALA A 271 34.58 -42.64 -5.42
CA ALA A 271 34.65 -42.93 -6.84
C ALA A 271 35.42 -44.25 -7.04
N VAL A 272 34.73 -45.22 -7.61
CA VAL A 272 35.27 -46.48 -8.11
C VAL A 272 36.37 -46.18 -9.14
N GLN A 273 37.56 -46.73 -8.91
CA GLN A 273 38.65 -46.76 -9.88
C GLN A 273 38.22 -47.58 -11.10
N ALA A 274 37.99 -46.92 -12.23
CA ALA A 274 37.96 -47.55 -13.53
C ALA A 274 39.41 -47.80 -13.97
N GLY A 275 39.80 -49.07 -13.98
CA GLY A 275 41.07 -49.54 -14.52
C GLY A 275 41.21 -49.22 -16.00
N ALA A 276 42.40 -48.79 -16.37
CA ALA A 276 42.84 -48.53 -17.73
C ALA A 276 42.80 -49.81 -18.60
N VAL A 277 42.29 -49.66 -19.82
CA VAL A 277 42.56 -50.55 -20.94
C VAL A 277 43.33 -49.73 -21.99
N PRO A 278 44.61 -50.04 -22.29
CA PRO A 278 45.29 -49.48 -23.44
C PRO A 278 45.36 -50.51 -24.57
N GLY A 279 45.13 -50.07 -25.80
CA GLY A 279 45.69 -50.73 -26.98
C GLY A 279 44.75 -50.86 -28.17
N GLU A 280 44.65 -49.80 -28.97
CA GLU A 280 44.50 -49.98 -30.43
C GLU A 280 45.58 -49.14 -31.12
N GLY A 281 46.62 -49.87 -31.56
CA GLY A 281 47.65 -49.39 -32.46
C GLY A 281 47.18 -49.52 -33.91
N ARG A 282 47.50 -48.47 -34.66
CA ARG A 282 47.12 -48.17 -36.04
C ARG A 282 47.82 -49.09 -37.06
N ALA A 283 47.14 -49.31 -38.18
CA ALA A 283 47.70 -49.91 -39.39
C ALA A 283 48.78 -49.02 -40.06
N ALA A 284 49.66 -49.70 -40.80
CA ALA A 284 50.77 -49.26 -41.65
C ALA A 284 52.14 -49.10 -40.96
#